data_AF-A0A3P2A894-F1
#
_entry.id   AF-A0A3P2A894-F1
#
_cell.length_a   1.000
_cell.length_b   1.000
_cell.length_c   1.000
_cell.angle_alpha   90.00
_cell.angle_beta   90.00
_cell.angle_gamma   90.00
#
_symmetry.space_group_name_H-M   'P 1'
#
loop_
_entity.id
_entity.type
_entity.pdbx_description
1 polymer ?
#
loop_
_entity_poly.entity_id
_entity_poly.type
_entity_poly.pdbx_seq_one_letter_code
_entity_poly.pdbx_strand_id
1 'polypeptide(L)'
;MYHTKNGLEWDAELMAELLGKHLPSSKFASDTREKLVRSNAIPRFYKDKLYAWAMLCIAYALARDCIAPPKLQHAPDAKGSQVPDLKTCFQDEYRLWLAYISDALFEYKQAVCTVDDLYSYIKDLWHTGALLLDKKWEDCRAFKSDSILEARQLFLSELAQLAKKNSGSRQASSKLSESEEGVIGVLINDARLKNTLQNIGLSVKKLLFSQKGVREDIYRVAFGRYEEFVRKQNELCSNLGIDNKQLRIKRCIDGEANSYEIFVQRPKNTWQQFGEPEFQAALKTYSEQYLLPICLGFNELGKPFFADLAIAPHVMIGGATGSGKSVFVRSVLYSLFALNAEHGKLEVAIADGKSMDFQVFEKYQNLYQRKIFVSPEEIATMLNEHLADMEERKSLCKQYAVSHLSDLPDNIRPPYRVIVVDELAYLKEHDKNGEMESALVQLTAQARATGIYLILCTQRPDSNTFKGQLRTNTPSRIALKVGKNTESRIILDETGAEKLSGRGDHLLKWTELPETMFLHGYNV
;
A
#
# COMPACT_ATOMS: atom_id res chain seq x y z
N MET A 1 35.68 10.04 34.91
CA MET A 1 35.58 8.75 35.63
C MET A 1 34.15 8.57 36.08
N TYR A 2 33.55 7.42 35.79
CA TYR A 2 32.18 7.11 36.21
C TYR A 2 32.22 6.28 37.49
N HIS A 3 31.44 6.67 38.51
CA HIS A 3 31.30 5.91 39.76
C HIS A 3 30.03 5.07 39.75
N THR A 4 30.05 3.90 40.38
CA THR A 4 28.83 3.15 40.73
C THR A 4 28.23 3.67 42.03
N LYS A 5 26.94 3.39 42.23
CA LYS A 5 26.15 3.82 43.40
C LYS A 5 26.71 3.43 44.78
N ASN A 6 27.75 2.59 44.85
CA ASN A 6 28.33 2.08 46.08
C ASN A 6 29.70 2.72 46.43
N GLY A 7 30.15 3.74 45.69
CA GLY A 7 31.35 4.51 46.03
C GLY A 7 32.69 3.87 45.68
N LEU A 8 32.70 2.74 44.97
CA LEU A 8 33.93 2.14 44.43
C LEU A 8 34.30 2.80 43.10
N GLU A 9 35.54 3.31 43.01
CA GLU A 9 36.13 3.79 41.75
C GLU A 9 36.32 2.63 40.78
N TRP A 10 35.95 2.86 39.52
CA TRP A 10 36.24 1.89 38.46
C TRP A 10 37.71 1.99 38.10
N ASP A 11 38.36 0.84 38.09
CA ASP A 11 39.76 0.69 37.69
C ASP A 11 39.95 1.18 36.24
N ALA A 12 40.59 2.34 36.11
CA ALA A 12 40.80 3.00 34.83
C ALA A 12 41.77 2.21 33.93
N GLU A 13 42.68 1.42 34.51
CA GLU A 13 43.56 0.52 33.75
C GLU A 13 42.76 -0.65 33.18
N LEU A 14 41.82 -1.22 33.93
CA LEU A 14 40.94 -2.30 33.44
C LEU A 14 40.06 -1.84 32.25
N MET A 15 39.57 -0.60 32.30
CA MET A 15 38.82 -0.02 31.18
C MET A 15 39.71 0.27 29.96
N ALA A 16 40.95 0.73 30.17
CA ALA A 16 41.90 0.93 29.08
C ALA A 16 42.33 -0.41 28.45
N GLU A 17 42.46 -1.48 29.22
CA GLU A 17 42.73 -2.84 28.72
C GLU A 17 41.57 -3.41 27.90
N LEU A 18 40.33 -3.24 28.36
CA LEU A 18 39.12 -3.64 27.61
C LEU A 18 38.95 -2.88 26.30
N LEU A 19 39.48 -1.67 26.22
CA LEU A 19 39.45 -0.78 25.06
C LEU A 19 40.74 -0.84 24.21
N GLY A 20 41.67 -1.73 24.54
CA GLY A 20 42.95 -1.91 23.85
C GLY A 20 42.82 -2.57 22.47
N LYS A 21 43.84 -2.39 21.63
CA LYS A 21 43.87 -2.84 20.20
C LYS A 21 43.93 -4.36 20.00
N HIS A 22 44.17 -5.16 21.03
CA HIS A 22 44.22 -6.62 20.95
C HIS A 22 43.06 -7.25 21.70
N LEU A 23 42.41 -8.25 21.08
CA LEU A 23 41.28 -8.96 21.67
C LEU A 23 41.72 -9.76 22.90
N PRO A 24 41.13 -9.52 24.08
CA PRO A 24 41.41 -10.35 25.24
C PRO A 24 40.88 -11.77 25.04
N SER A 25 41.57 -12.74 25.63
CA SER A 25 41.17 -14.15 25.54
C SER A 25 39.79 -14.40 26.15
N SER A 26 39.11 -15.47 25.69
CA SER A 26 37.80 -15.89 26.22
C SER A 26 37.79 -16.10 27.74
N LYS A 27 38.95 -16.48 28.32
CA LYS A 27 39.15 -16.64 29.75
C LYS A 27 39.16 -15.29 30.48
N PHE A 28 39.88 -14.29 29.97
CA PHE A 28 39.95 -12.94 30.55
C PHE A 28 38.59 -12.24 30.56
N ALA A 29 37.81 -12.38 29.49
CA ALA A 29 36.44 -11.84 29.41
C ALA A 29 35.48 -12.53 30.40
N SER A 30 35.60 -13.84 30.58
CA SER A 30 34.81 -14.60 31.57
C SER A 30 35.13 -14.18 33.01
N ASP A 31 36.42 -14.00 33.33
CA ASP A 31 36.88 -13.61 34.66
C ASP A 31 36.49 -12.16 34.99
N THR A 32 36.52 -11.26 33.99
CA THR A 32 36.09 -9.87 34.12
C THR A 32 34.57 -9.77 34.31
N ARG A 33 33.79 -10.59 33.61
CA ARG A 33 32.34 -10.70 33.84
C ARG A 33 32.03 -11.18 35.26
N GLU A 34 32.74 -12.17 35.79
CA GLU A 34 32.54 -12.61 37.18
C GLU A 34 32.87 -11.51 38.20
N LYS A 35 33.91 -10.71 37.95
CA LYS A 35 34.25 -9.54 38.79
C LYS A 35 33.17 -8.45 38.75
N LEU A 36 32.60 -8.15 37.58
CA LEU A 36 31.51 -7.16 37.41
C LEU A 36 30.19 -7.62 38.01
N VAL A 37 29.91 -8.93 37.95
CA VAL A 37 28.75 -9.55 38.59
C VAL A 37 28.90 -9.59 40.11
N ARG A 38 30.09 -9.89 40.65
CA ARG A 38 30.36 -9.88 42.11
C ARG A 38 30.32 -8.48 42.71
N SER A 39 30.60 -7.45 41.92
CA SER A 39 30.50 -6.03 42.31
C SER A 39 29.10 -5.44 42.09
N ASN A 40 28.10 -6.25 41.71
CA ASN A 40 26.72 -5.83 41.43
C ASN A 40 26.58 -4.76 40.32
N ALA A 41 27.59 -4.60 39.45
CA ALA A 41 27.54 -3.68 38.33
C ALA A 41 26.62 -4.19 37.19
N ILE A 42 26.48 -5.52 37.06
CA ILE A 42 25.58 -6.19 36.11
C ILE A 42 24.91 -7.42 36.76
N PRO A 43 23.66 -7.79 36.40
CA PRO A 43 22.96 -8.94 36.99
C PRO A 43 23.62 -10.30 36.69
N ARG A 44 23.36 -11.32 37.54
CA ARG A 44 23.76 -12.72 37.26
C ARG A 44 22.90 -13.31 36.15
N PHE A 45 23.52 -13.60 35.01
CA PHE A 45 22.88 -14.31 33.89
C PHE A 45 23.44 -15.73 33.74
N TYR A 46 22.59 -16.71 33.40
CA TYR A 46 23.03 -18.07 33.10
C TYR A 46 23.79 -18.11 31.76
N LYS A 47 24.98 -18.73 31.78
CA LYS A 47 25.86 -19.08 30.65
C LYS A 47 24.99 -19.80 29.58
N ASP A 48 24.80 -19.36 28.34
CA ASP A 48 25.86 -19.20 27.33
C ASP A 48 25.50 -18.43 26.04
N LYS A 49 24.35 -17.75 25.87
CA LYS A 49 24.01 -17.19 24.53
C LYS A 49 23.25 -15.86 24.52
N LEU A 50 23.79 -14.79 25.10
CA LEU A 50 23.20 -13.44 24.95
C LEU A 50 24.20 -12.27 24.98
N TYR A 51 25.51 -12.53 24.93
CA TYR A 51 26.56 -11.50 24.95
C TYR A 51 26.53 -10.59 23.71
N ALA A 52 26.28 -11.15 22.52
CA ALA A 52 26.29 -10.40 21.26
C ALA A 52 25.09 -9.44 21.12
N TRP A 53 23.94 -9.78 21.72
CA TRP A 53 22.68 -9.07 21.55
C TRP A 53 22.64 -7.74 22.33
N ALA A 54 23.21 -7.71 23.53
CA ALA A 54 23.28 -6.50 24.35
C ALA A 54 24.24 -5.45 23.75
N MET A 55 25.34 -5.90 23.15
CA MET A 55 26.32 -5.02 22.50
C MET A 55 25.74 -4.33 21.24
N LEU A 56 24.92 -5.05 20.48
CA LEU A 56 24.22 -4.60 19.27
C LEU A 56 23.27 -3.42 19.52
N CYS A 57 22.49 -3.49 20.61
CA CYS A 57 21.51 -2.45 20.94
C CYS A 57 22.15 -1.16 21.48
N ILE A 58 23.30 -1.28 22.16
CA ILE A 58 24.02 -0.14 22.75
C ILE A 58 24.73 0.68 21.66
N ALA A 59 25.32 0.01 20.66
CA ALA A 59 25.98 0.67 19.53
C ALA A 59 24.99 1.50 18.68
N TYR A 60 23.80 0.95 18.43
CA TYR A 60 22.74 1.62 17.66
C TYR A 60 22.21 2.90 18.32
N ALA A 61 22.09 2.93 19.65
CA ALA A 61 21.56 4.08 20.39
C ALA A 61 22.50 5.31 20.38
N LEU A 62 23.81 5.11 20.14
CA LEU A 62 24.84 6.15 20.20
C LEU A 62 25.08 6.87 18.86
N ALA A 63 24.63 6.31 17.74
CA ALA A 63 25.00 6.78 16.39
C ALA A 63 24.02 7.79 15.76
N ARG A 64 22.88 8.09 16.39
CA ARG A 64 21.76 8.79 15.73
C ARG A 64 21.89 10.31 15.59
N ASP A 65 22.83 10.97 16.28
CA ASP A 65 22.93 12.44 16.24
C ASP A 65 23.87 12.98 15.15
N CYS A 66 24.33 12.11 14.25
CA CYS A 66 25.24 12.48 13.17
C CYS A 66 24.57 12.28 11.79
N ILE A 67 24.14 13.40 11.19
CA ILE A 67 23.98 13.66 9.73
C ILE A 67 22.54 13.59 9.17
N ALA A 68 22.15 14.69 8.49
CA ALA A 68 20.92 14.89 7.71
C ALA A 68 21.13 14.51 6.22
N PRO A 69 20.08 14.11 5.45
CA PRO A 69 20.27 13.49 4.13
C PRO A 69 20.25 14.50 2.96
N PRO A 70 20.89 14.15 1.83
CA PRO A 70 20.11 14.09 0.58
C PRO A 70 20.40 12.89 -0.34
N LYS A 71 19.29 12.35 -0.88
CA LYS A 71 18.99 11.62 -2.14
C LYS A 71 20.04 10.67 -2.76
N LEU A 72 19.66 9.40 -2.90
CA LEU A 72 20.38 8.37 -3.66
C LEU A 72 19.78 8.16 -5.07
N GLN A 73 20.63 8.02 -6.10
CA GLN A 73 20.30 7.62 -7.49
C GLN A 73 21.08 6.35 -7.88
N HIS A 74 20.57 5.58 -8.86
CA HIS A 74 21.21 4.39 -9.44
C HIS A 74 22.14 4.71 -10.63
N ALA A 75 23.19 3.90 -10.85
CA ALA A 75 24.11 4.01 -12.00
C ALA A 75 23.91 2.88 -13.05
N PRO A 76 24.09 3.16 -14.36
CA PRO A 76 23.97 2.19 -15.45
C PRO A 76 25.29 1.46 -15.78
N ASP A 77 25.19 0.26 -16.36
CA ASP A 77 26.25 -0.58 -16.93
C ASP A 77 27.41 -1.00 -16.00
N ALA A 78 27.20 -2.09 -15.25
CA ALA A 78 28.25 -2.77 -14.50
C ALA A 78 29.06 -3.75 -15.39
N LYS A 79 29.78 -3.23 -16.40
CA LYS A 79 30.88 -3.96 -17.03
C LYS A 79 32.19 -3.29 -16.64
N GLY A 80 32.95 -3.97 -15.77
CA GLY A 80 34.32 -3.61 -15.45
C GLY A 80 34.46 -2.53 -14.38
N SER A 81 34.40 -2.93 -13.12
CA SER A 81 35.17 -2.32 -12.03
C SER A 81 35.21 -3.32 -10.87
N GLN A 82 36.40 -3.60 -10.36
CA GLN A 82 36.62 -4.56 -9.28
C GLN A 82 35.76 -4.22 -8.05
N VAL A 83 35.16 -5.23 -7.43
CA VAL A 83 34.53 -5.10 -6.11
C VAL A 83 35.66 -4.92 -5.08
N PRO A 84 35.70 -3.83 -4.29
CA PRO A 84 36.70 -3.65 -3.25
C PRO A 84 36.57 -4.73 -2.15
N ASP A 85 37.65 -5.08 -1.45
CA ASP A 85 37.63 -6.12 -0.40
C ASP A 85 36.66 -5.76 0.76
N LEU A 86 36.14 -6.76 1.49
CA LEU A 86 35.18 -6.62 2.61
C LEU A 86 35.58 -5.60 3.69
N LYS A 87 36.87 -5.42 3.98
CA LYS A 87 37.37 -4.40 4.90
C LYS A 87 37.37 -3.00 4.26
N THR A 88 37.36 -2.93 2.94
CA THR A 88 37.30 -1.69 2.17
C THR A 88 35.85 -1.29 1.86
N CYS A 89 34.96 -2.27 1.68
CA CYS A 89 33.50 -2.08 1.57
C CYS A 89 32.80 -1.90 2.93
N PHE A 90 33.31 -2.51 4.01
CA PHE A 90 32.61 -2.59 5.31
C PHE A 90 33.49 -2.25 6.55
N GLN A 91 34.75 -1.85 6.37
CA GLN A 91 35.70 -1.49 7.45
C GLN A 91 35.50 -2.31 8.73
N ASP A 92 35.28 -1.69 9.89
CA ASP A 92 35.25 -2.35 11.20
C ASP A 92 33.99 -3.23 11.45
N GLU A 93 33.10 -3.40 10.47
CA GLU A 93 31.82 -4.11 10.63
C GLU A 93 31.69 -5.37 9.75
N TYR A 94 32.76 -5.74 9.03
CA TYR A 94 32.74 -6.85 8.07
C TYR A 94 32.38 -8.22 8.67
N ARG A 95 32.62 -8.44 9.98
CA ARG A 95 32.37 -9.70 10.69
C ARG A 95 30.89 -9.93 11.03
N LEU A 96 30.11 -8.86 11.13
CA LEU A 96 28.67 -8.93 11.42
C LEU A 96 27.87 -9.25 10.14
N TRP A 97 28.33 -8.73 9.00
CA TRP A 97 27.81 -9.05 7.67
C TRP A 97 28.05 -10.53 7.31
N LEU A 98 29.29 -11.01 7.43
CA LEU A 98 29.67 -12.39 7.10
C LEU A 98 28.80 -13.46 7.77
N ALA A 99 28.42 -13.25 9.04
CA ALA A 99 27.59 -14.18 9.80
C ALA A 99 26.13 -14.25 9.33
N TYR A 100 25.58 -13.14 8.86
CA TYR A 100 24.17 -13.04 8.45
C TYR A 100 23.91 -13.63 7.06
N ILE A 101 24.92 -13.59 6.20
CA ILE A 101 24.83 -14.02 4.80
C ILE A 101 25.17 -15.51 4.68
N SER A 102 26.13 -16.00 5.47
CA SER A 102 26.44 -17.42 5.52
C SER A 102 25.28 -18.28 6.03
N ASP A 103 24.45 -17.79 6.95
CA ASP A 103 23.28 -18.52 7.47
C ASP A 103 22.18 -18.69 6.39
N ALA A 104 21.97 -17.67 5.56
CA ALA A 104 20.99 -17.70 4.47
C ALA A 104 21.46 -18.48 3.21
N LEU A 105 22.78 -18.58 2.97
CA LEU A 105 23.34 -19.36 1.86
C LEU A 105 23.16 -20.88 2.03
N PHE A 106 23.14 -21.35 3.28
CA PHE A 106 23.01 -22.76 3.63
C PHE A 106 21.58 -23.30 3.47
N GLU A 107 20.56 -22.43 3.48
CA GLU A 107 19.17 -22.84 3.25
C GLU A 107 18.79 -22.93 1.76
N TYR A 108 19.52 -22.27 0.84
CA TYR A 108 19.07 -22.08 -0.55
C TYR A 108 19.76 -22.97 -1.62
N LYS A 109 20.86 -23.68 -1.31
CA LYS A 109 21.45 -24.66 -2.25
C LYS A 109 22.10 -25.83 -1.54
N GLN A 110 21.60 -27.05 -1.77
CA GLN A 110 22.26 -28.29 -1.35
C GLN A 110 23.43 -28.67 -2.29
N ALA A 111 24.30 -27.72 -2.66
CA ALA A 111 25.54 -27.95 -3.39
C ALA A 111 26.56 -26.81 -3.15
N VAL A 112 27.84 -27.11 -3.37
CA VAL A 112 29.01 -26.25 -3.05
C VAL A 112 28.85 -24.83 -3.61
N CYS A 113 28.79 -23.84 -2.71
CA CYS A 113 28.72 -22.42 -3.05
C CYS A 113 30.11 -21.83 -3.28
N THR A 114 30.23 -20.92 -4.26
CA THR A 114 31.44 -20.14 -4.50
C THR A 114 31.35 -18.75 -3.84
N VAL A 115 32.49 -18.08 -3.70
CA VAL A 115 32.57 -16.74 -3.07
C VAL A 115 31.80 -15.68 -3.87
N ASP A 116 31.69 -15.82 -5.19
CA ASP A 116 30.98 -14.86 -6.05
C ASP A 116 29.45 -14.96 -5.93
N ASP A 117 28.92 -16.17 -5.70
CA ASP A 117 27.49 -16.40 -5.43
C ASP A 117 27.06 -15.74 -4.11
N LEU A 118 27.94 -15.80 -3.10
CA LEU A 118 27.77 -15.14 -1.81
C LEU A 118 27.63 -13.62 -2.02
N TYR A 119 28.57 -12.99 -2.75
CA TYR A 119 28.55 -11.53 -2.96
C TYR A 119 27.31 -11.01 -3.69
N SER A 120 26.80 -11.74 -4.68
CA SER A 120 25.59 -11.32 -5.41
C SER A 120 24.33 -11.37 -4.52
N TYR A 121 24.24 -12.40 -3.66
CA TYR A 121 23.10 -12.61 -2.77
C TYR A 121 23.04 -11.60 -1.60
N ILE A 122 24.20 -11.18 -1.08
CA ILE A 122 24.34 -10.10 -0.08
C ILE A 122 23.70 -8.81 -0.57
N LYS A 123 23.98 -8.49 -1.84
CA LYS A 123 23.61 -7.24 -2.47
C LYS A 123 22.09 -7.08 -2.59
N ASP A 124 21.39 -8.19 -2.83
CA ASP A 124 19.93 -8.21 -2.98
C ASP A 124 19.19 -8.17 -1.62
N LEU A 125 19.76 -8.79 -0.57
CA LEU A 125 19.16 -8.85 0.76
C LEU A 125 19.33 -7.56 1.59
N TRP A 126 20.46 -6.85 1.43
CA TRP A 126 20.78 -5.60 2.15
C TRP A 126 19.70 -4.53 1.99
N HIS A 127 19.25 -4.31 0.75
CA HIS A 127 18.23 -3.31 0.45
C HIS A 127 16.87 -3.66 1.06
N THR A 128 16.49 -4.94 1.09
CA THR A 128 15.17 -5.37 1.58
C THR A 128 15.06 -5.30 3.10
N GLY A 129 16.09 -5.73 3.84
CA GLY A 129 16.09 -5.68 5.31
C GLY A 129 16.19 -4.26 5.86
N ALA A 130 17.02 -3.41 5.25
CA ALA A 130 17.17 -2.01 5.65
C ALA A 130 15.88 -1.21 5.40
N LEU A 131 15.21 -1.40 4.25
CA LEU A 131 13.92 -0.75 3.95
C LEU A 131 12.82 -1.14 4.94
N LEU A 132 12.77 -2.40 5.38
CA LEU A 132 11.77 -2.87 6.33
C LEU A 132 11.98 -2.33 7.75
N LEU A 133 13.24 -2.19 8.19
CA LEU A 133 13.58 -1.61 9.48
C LEU A 133 13.38 -0.09 9.49
N ASP A 134 13.75 0.58 8.40
CA ASP A 134 13.54 2.01 8.20
C ASP A 134 12.06 2.37 8.16
N LYS A 135 11.26 1.60 7.41
CA LYS A 135 9.79 1.75 7.40
C LYS A 135 9.21 1.62 8.81
N LYS A 136 9.60 0.59 9.57
CA LYS A 136 9.12 0.40 10.96
C LYS A 136 9.56 1.52 11.91
N TRP A 137 10.76 2.06 11.71
CA TRP A 137 11.28 3.18 12.49
C TRP A 137 10.50 4.47 12.20
N GLU A 138 10.25 4.77 10.93
CA GLU A 138 9.42 5.90 10.52
C GLU A 138 7.96 5.74 10.98
N ASP A 139 7.41 4.52 10.96
CA ASP A 139 6.08 4.23 11.55
C ASP A 139 6.06 4.57 13.07
N CYS A 140 7.10 4.18 13.82
CA CYS A 140 7.21 4.49 15.26
C CYS A 140 7.40 5.99 15.53
N ARG A 141 8.12 6.71 14.65
CA ARG A 141 8.30 8.17 14.74
C ARG A 141 7.03 8.93 14.43
N ALA A 142 6.31 8.54 13.39
CA ALA A 142 5.03 9.13 13.04
C ALA A 142 4.03 8.95 14.20
N PHE A 143 4.09 7.82 14.90
CA PHE A 143 3.25 7.54 16.07
C PHE A 143 3.62 8.36 17.32
N LYS A 144 4.90 8.69 17.53
CA LYS A 144 5.39 9.51 18.64
C LYS A 144 6.05 10.79 18.14
N SER A 145 5.28 11.59 17.40
CA SER A 145 5.71 12.86 16.80
C SER A 145 6.28 13.84 17.83
N ASP A 146 5.75 13.80 19.05
CA ASP A 146 6.04 14.78 20.10
C ASP A 146 7.22 14.35 20.99
N SER A 147 7.67 13.09 20.90
CA SER A 147 8.76 12.56 21.71
C SER A 147 9.54 11.47 21.00
N ILE A 148 10.71 11.88 20.50
CA ILE A 148 11.72 11.00 19.89
C ILE A 148 12.17 9.87 20.83
N LEU A 149 12.20 10.12 22.14
CA LEU A 149 12.63 9.15 23.15
C LEU A 149 11.61 8.02 23.28
N GLU A 150 10.32 8.35 23.30
CA GLU A 150 9.24 7.37 23.36
C GLU A 150 9.12 6.57 22.05
N ALA A 151 9.32 7.22 20.89
CA ALA A 151 9.40 6.54 19.59
C ALA A 151 10.51 5.47 19.58
N ARG A 152 11.69 5.81 20.12
CA ARG A 152 12.84 4.90 20.26
C ARG A 152 12.53 3.74 21.20
N GLN A 153 11.92 4.00 22.35
CA GLN A 153 11.57 2.96 23.32
C GLN A 153 10.55 1.95 22.72
N LEU A 154 9.57 2.45 21.98
CA LEU A 154 8.58 1.62 21.31
C LEU A 154 9.23 0.74 20.24
N PHE A 155 10.00 1.32 19.33
CA PHE A 155 10.71 0.60 18.28
C PHE A 155 11.62 -0.51 18.84
N LEU A 156 12.40 -0.20 19.88
CA LEU A 156 13.27 -1.18 20.55
C LEU A 156 12.47 -2.31 21.24
N SER A 157 11.32 -1.98 21.82
CA SER A 157 10.44 -2.98 22.44
C SER A 157 9.85 -3.97 21.43
N GLU A 158 9.47 -3.49 20.24
CA GLU A 158 8.94 -4.34 19.17
C GLU A 158 10.02 -5.24 18.58
N LEU A 159 11.24 -4.72 18.39
CA LEU A 159 12.39 -5.51 17.95
C LEU A 159 12.77 -6.59 18.97
N ALA A 160 12.71 -6.28 20.28
CA ALA A 160 12.96 -7.25 21.34
C ALA A 160 11.91 -8.37 21.36
N GLN A 161 10.65 -8.06 21.08
CA GLN A 161 9.59 -9.08 20.98
C GLN A 161 9.74 -9.97 19.73
N LEU A 162 10.14 -9.38 18.60
CA LEU A 162 10.48 -10.13 17.38
C LEU A 162 11.66 -11.07 17.59
N ALA A 163 12.69 -10.62 18.31
CA ALA A 163 13.83 -11.44 18.69
C ALA A 163 13.43 -12.62 19.59
N LYS A 164 12.56 -12.37 20.58
CA LYS A 164 12.03 -13.39 21.50
C LYS A 164 11.16 -14.43 20.79
N LYS A 165 10.46 -14.04 19.71
CA LYS A 165 9.66 -14.94 18.86
C LYS A 165 10.54 -15.90 18.06
N ASN A 166 11.67 -15.43 17.56
CA ASN A 166 12.57 -16.21 16.70
C ASN A 166 13.60 -17.04 17.48
N SER A 167 13.69 -16.88 18.81
CA SER A 167 14.65 -17.62 19.66
C SER A 167 14.13 -18.96 20.22
N GLY A 168 12.93 -19.40 19.85
CA GLY A 168 12.41 -20.76 20.07
C GLY A 168 12.69 -21.41 21.44
N SER A 169 12.10 -20.92 22.54
CA SER A 169 12.14 -21.63 23.84
C SER A 169 10.77 -22.19 24.23
N ARG A 170 10.66 -23.53 24.28
CA ARG A 170 9.55 -24.28 24.92
C ARG A 170 9.51 -24.02 26.43
N GLN A 171 8.30 -24.08 26.98
CA GLN A 171 7.79 -23.64 28.28
C GLN A 171 8.66 -23.89 29.54
N ALA A 172 8.57 -22.94 30.49
CA ALA A 172 8.41 -23.23 31.92
C ALA A 172 7.40 -22.24 32.53
N SER A 173 6.40 -22.78 33.20
CA SER A 173 5.39 -22.06 33.97
C SER A 173 6.01 -21.44 35.22
N SER A 174 5.69 -20.17 35.50
CA SER A 174 5.73 -19.64 36.87
C SER A 174 4.65 -18.58 37.03
N LYS A 175 3.79 -18.81 38.03
CA LYS A 175 2.79 -17.86 38.54
C LYS A 175 3.51 -16.67 39.16
N LEU A 176 3.13 -15.44 38.81
CA LEU A 176 3.33 -14.25 39.65
C LEU A 176 2.11 -13.32 39.47
N SER A 177 1.37 -13.26 40.59
CA SER A 177 0.31 -12.35 41.05
C SER A 177 -0.29 -11.28 40.13
N GLU A 178 -1.63 -11.33 40.08
CA GLU A 178 -2.56 -10.22 39.83
C GLU A 178 -2.27 -9.01 40.72
N SER A 179 -2.39 -7.82 40.13
CA SER A 179 -3.12 -6.71 40.75
C SER A 179 -3.74 -5.85 39.64
N GLU A 180 -5.07 -5.75 39.71
CA GLU A 180 -5.96 -4.84 38.99
C GLU A 180 -5.52 -3.38 39.25
N GLU A 181 -5.80 -2.36 38.44
CA GLU A 181 -7.14 -1.90 38.05
C GLU A 181 -6.99 -0.72 37.05
N GLY A 182 -7.97 -0.56 36.16
CA GLY A 182 -8.01 0.57 35.21
C GLY A 182 -9.01 0.35 34.08
N VAL A 183 -10.27 0.12 34.44
CA VAL A 183 -11.42 0.00 33.53
C VAL A 183 -11.83 1.38 33.01
N ILE A 184 -12.07 1.52 31.69
CA ILE A 184 -13.08 2.33 30.97
C ILE A 184 -12.92 1.97 29.46
N GLY A 185 -13.92 1.55 28.67
CA GLY A 185 -15.34 1.38 28.91
C GLY A 185 -16.03 0.50 27.83
N VAL A 186 -17.20 0.01 28.25
CA VAL A 186 -18.39 -0.52 27.54
C VAL A 186 -18.19 -1.62 26.46
N LEU A 187 -18.66 -2.81 26.85
CA LEU A 187 -18.89 -4.01 26.04
C LEU A 187 -20.18 -3.89 25.21
N ILE A 188 -20.11 -4.27 23.93
CA ILE A 188 -21.25 -4.86 23.21
C ILE A 188 -20.81 -6.18 22.57
N ASN A 189 -21.64 -7.21 22.83
CA ASN A 189 -21.51 -8.62 22.55
C ASN A 189 -21.79 -8.96 21.09
N ASP A 190 -20.76 -9.36 20.35
CA ASP A 190 -20.91 -10.55 19.52
C ASP A 190 -20.28 -11.72 20.30
N ALA A 191 -21.09 -12.32 21.19
CA ALA A 191 -20.67 -13.46 21.99
C ALA A 191 -20.20 -14.62 21.11
N ARG A 192 -20.77 -14.74 19.90
CA ARG A 192 -20.37 -15.74 18.91
C ARG A 192 -18.95 -15.46 18.43
N LEU A 193 -18.66 -14.24 17.96
CA LEU A 193 -17.31 -13.88 17.51
C LEU A 193 -16.27 -14.02 18.62
N LYS A 194 -16.58 -13.55 19.83
CA LYS A 194 -15.68 -13.68 20.99
C LYS A 194 -15.39 -15.15 21.33
N ASN A 195 -16.42 -15.97 21.43
CA ASN A 195 -16.28 -17.40 21.73
C ASN A 195 -15.49 -18.12 20.62
N THR A 196 -15.77 -17.79 19.36
CA THR A 196 -15.03 -18.37 18.23
C THR A 196 -13.54 -18.01 18.26
N LEU A 197 -13.19 -16.75 18.52
CA LEU A 197 -11.77 -16.34 18.62
C LEU A 197 -11.04 -17.10 19.73
N GLN A 198 -11.70 -17.30 20.88
CA GLN A 198 -11.15 -18.08 21.99
C GLN A 198 -11.00 -19.57 21.64
N ASN A 199 -12.00 -20.17 20.96
CA ASN A 199 -11.96 -21.58 20.54
C ASN A 199 -10.82 -21.88 19.57
N ILE A 200 -10.42 -20.90 18.75
CA ILE A 200 -9.29 -20.98 17.80
C ILE A 200 -7.93 -20.71 18.50
N GLY A 201 -7.94 -20.63 19.83
CA GLY A 201 -6.75 -20.47 20.67
C GLY A 201 -6.14 -19.07 20.64
N LEU A 202 -6.92 -18.04 20.28
CA LEU A 202 -6.47 -16.65 20.28
C LEU A 202 -6.72 -15.99 21.63
N SER A 203 -5.67 -15.43 22.23
CA SER A 203 -5.77 -14.68 23.49
C SER A 203 -6.26 -13.25 23.21
N VAL A 204 -7.58 -13.07 23.20
CA VAL A 204 -8.24 -11.78 22.99
C VAL A 204 -8.07 -10.92 24.23
N LYS A 205 -7.34 -9.80 24.11
CA LYS A 205 -7.21 -8.77 25.15
C LYS A 205 -8.43 -7.84 25.14
N LYS A 206 -8.87 -7.45 23.94
CA LYS A 206 -9.96 -6.49 23.74
C LYS A 206 -10.72 -6.86 22.47
N LEU A 207 -12.04 -6.81 22.52
CA LEU A 207 -12.90 -6.93 21.34
C LEU A 207 -13.99 -5.88 21.47
N LEU A 208 -14.06 -4.96 20.52
CA LEU A 208 -15.04 -3.90 20.46
C LEU A 208 -15.83 -3.99 19.15
N PHE A 209 -17.14 -3.84 19.25
CA PHE A 209 -17.92 -3.44 18.09
C PHE A 209 -17.60 -1.97 17.80
N SER A 210 -17.09 -1.68 16.60
CA SER A 210 -16.74 -0.32 16.18
C SER A 210 -18.01 0.38 15.71
N GLN A 211 -18.57 -0.08 14.58
CA GLN A 211 -19.77 0.50 14.01
C GLN A 211 -20.38 -0.42 12.95
N LYS A 212 -21.62 -0.08 12.56
CA LYS A 212 -22.25 -0.65 11.36
C LYS A 212 -21.70 0.07 10.13
N GLY A 213 -21.07 -0.68 9.24
CA GLY A 213 -20.72 -0.20 7.90
C GLY A 213 -21.90 -0.30 6.94
N VAL A 214 -21.62 -0.08 5.66
CA VAL A 214 -22.61 -0.16 4.56
C VAL A 214 -23.17 -1.58 4.43
N ARG A 215 -22.29 -2.58 4.36
CA ARG A 215 -22.64 -4.01 4.17
C ARG A 215 -22.18 -4.89 5.31
N GLU A 216 -21.26 -4.40 6.13
CA GLU A 216 -20.50 -5.18 7.10
C GLU A 216 -20.70 -4.61 8.50
N ASP A 217 -20.67 -5.48 9.50
CA ASP A 217 -20.44 -5.10 10.89
C ASP A 217 -18.92 -5.08 11.12
N ILE A 218 -18.42 -3.98 11.68
CA ILE A 218 -16.99 -3.74 11.85
C ILE A 218 -16.64 -3.89 13.33
N TYR A 219 -15.75 -4.82 13.60
CA TYR A 219 -15.23 -5.09 14.94
C TYR A 219 -13.75 -4.76 14.98
N ARG A 220 -13.27 -4.33 16.14
CA ARG A 220 -11.86 -4.15 16.43
C ARG A 220 -11.44 -5.15 17.50
N VAL A 221 -10.44 -5.96 17.20
CA VAL A 221 -9.87 -6.93 18.14
C VAL A 221 -8.43 -6.55 18.43
N ALA A 222 -8.00 -6.66 19.69
CA ALA A 222 -6.61 -6.59 20.09
C ALA A 222 -6.23 -7.88 20.84
N PHE A 223 -5.08 -8.44 20.50
CA PHE A 223 -4.57 -9.67 21.11
C PHE A 223 -3.49 -9.36 22.16
N GLY A 224 -3.38 -10.24 23.17
CA GLY A 224 -2.36 -10.11 24.22
C GLY A 224 -0.91 -10.31 23.72
N ARG A 225 -0.75 -10.86 22.51
CA ARG A 225 0.52 -11.12 21.84
C ARG A 225 0.35 -11.05 20.33
N TYR A 226 1.45 -11.05 19.60
CA TYR A 226 1.41 -11.16 18.14
C TYR A 226 0.77 -12.49 17.72
N GLU A 227 -0.19 -12.40 16.80
CA GLU A 227 -0.87 -13.52 16.21
C GLU A 227 -0.85 -13.34 14.69
N GLU A 228 -0.61 -14.41 13.92
CA GLU A 228 -0.75 -14.37 12.45
C GLU A 228 -2.23 -14.45 12.06
N PHE A 229 -3.03 -13.53 12.59
CA PHE A 229 -4.49 -13.62 12.59
C PHE A 229 -5.09 -13.69 11.19
N VAL A 230 -4.49 -12.98 10.23
CA VAL A 230 -4.89 -13.02 8.81
C VAL A 230 -4.82 -14.45 8.23
N ARG A 231 -3.85 -15.28 8.66
CA ARG A 231 -3.73 -16.68 8.20
C ARG A 231 -4.81 -17.59 8.80
N LYS A 232 -5.44 -17.19 9.91
CA LYS A 232 -6.52 -17.94 10.58
C LYS A 232 -7.92 -17.61 10.04
N GLN A 233 -8.03 -16.80 8.98
CA GLN A 233 -9.32 -16.40 8.41
C GLN A 233 -10.22 -17.60 8.04
N ASN A 234 -9.66 -18.63 7.40
CA ASN A 234 -10.44 -19.82 7.01
C ASN A 234 -11.03 -20.56 8.21
N GLU A 235 -10.24 -20.72 9.28
CA GLU A 235 -10.66 -21.37 10.52
C GLU A 235 -11.73 -20.55 11.24
N LEU A 236 -11.57 -19.22 11.26
CA LEU A 236 -12.54 -18.28 11.80
C LEU A 236 -13.88 -18.34 11.04
N CYS A 237 -13.84 -18.33 9.71
CA CYS A 237 -15.03 -18.48 8.86
C CYS A 237 -15.77 -19.80 9.12
N SER A 238 -15.04 -20.91 9.19
CA SER A 238 -15.62 -22.24 9.45
C SER A 238 -16.35 -22.29 10.79
N ASN A 239 -15.75 -21.77 11.86
CA ASN A 239 -16.36 -21.73 13.18
C ASN A 239 -17.52 -20.72 13.27
N LEU A 240 -17.47 -19.64 12.50
CA LEU A 240 -18.57 -18.68 12.36
C LEU A 240 -19.67 -19.15 11.40
N GLY A 241 -19.49 -20.29 10.71
CA GLY A 241 -20.46 -20.78 9.72
C GLY A 241 -20.73 -19.80 8.58
N ILE A 242 -19.72 -19.04 8.15
CA ILE A 242 -19.80 -18.08 7.05
C ILE A 242 -18.79 -18.43 5.95
N ASP A 243 -19.08 -18.01 4.71
CA ASP A 243 -18.13 -18.17 3.62
C ASP A 243 -16.92 -17.23 3.78
N ASN A 244 -15.76 -17.65 3.27
CA ASN A 244 -14.54 -16.85 3.40
C ASN A 244 -14.63 -15.47 2.75
N LYS A 245 -15.51 -15.29 1.76
CA LYS A 245 -15.79 -14.00 1.10
C LYS A 245 -16.62 -13.05 1.97
N GLN A 246 -17.24 -13.56 3.04
CA GLN A 246 -18.07 -12.79 3.97
C GLN A 246 -17.29 -12.26 5.17
N LEU A 247 -16.00 -12.58 5.27
CA LEU A 247 -15.12 -12.11 6.32
C LEU A 247 -13.93 -11.41 5.70
N ARG A 248 -13.55 -10.26 6.23
CA ARG A 248 -12.30 -9.60 5.89
C ARG A 248 -11.59 -9.15 7.14
N ILE A 249 -10.28 -9.32 7.15
CA ILE A 249 -9.42 -8.97 8.28
C ILE A 249 -8.38 -7.98 7.78
N LYS A 250 -8.36 -6.78 8.37
CA LYS A 250 -7.29 -5.80 8.15
C LYS A 250 -6.52 -5.62 9.44
N ARG A 251 -5.20 -5.43 9.35
CA ARG A 251 -4.41 -5.03 10.51
C ARG A 251 -4.64 -3.55 10.76
N CYS A 252 -4.86 -3.15 12.01
CA CYS A 252 -4.97 -1.72 12.32
C CYS A 252 -3.59 -1.07 12.20
N ILE A 253 -3.55 0.15 11.66
CA ILE A 253 -2.33 0.95 11.48
C ILE A 253 -2.32 2.15 12.45
N ASP A 254 -3.35 2.29 13.26
CA ASP A 254 -3.55 3.42 14.19
C ASP A 254 -2.85 3.24 15.56
N GLY A 255 -1.81 2.40 15.61
CA GLY A 255 -0.87 2.33 16.73
C GLY A 255 -1.23 1.40 17.89
N GLU A 256 -2.39 0.74 17.91
CA GLU A 256 -2.68 -0.29 18.92
C GLU A 256 -2.01 -1.62 18.53
N ALA A 257 -0.99 -2.03 19.29
CA ALA A 257 -0.24 -3.24 19.01
C ALA A 257 -1.14 -4.49 18.98
N ASN A 258 -0.85 -5.41 18.05
CA ASN A 258 -1.59 -6.67 17.84
C ASN A 258 -3.10 -6.47 17.63
N SER A 259 -3.49 -5.36 17.02
CA SER A 259 -4.90 -5.07 16.73
C SER A 259 -5.25 -5.23 15.25
N TYR A 260 -6.51 -5.64 15.03
CA TYR A 260 -7.07 -5.95 13.73
C TYR A 260 -8.52 -5.48 13.68
N GLU A 261 -8.95 -5.06 12.49
CA GLU A 261 -10.34 -4.86 12.16
C GLU A 261 -10.89 -6.12 11.49
N ILE A 262 -12.03 -6.58 11.98
CA ILE A 262 -12.78 -7.71 11.44
C ILE A 262 -14.06 -7.14 10.84
N PHE A 263 -14.23 -7.35 9.55
CA PHE A 263 -15.42 -6.96 8.80
C PHE A 263 -16.24 -8.22 8.54
N VAL A 264 -17.43 -8.31 9.15
CA VAL A 264 -18.34 -9.44 8.99
C VAL A 264 -19.51 -8.98 8.13
N GLN A 265 -19.67 -9.58 6.95
CA GLN A 265 -20.72 -9.23 6.02
C GLN A 265 -22.10 -9.61 6.58
N ARG A 266 -23.03 -8.66 6.58
CA ARG A 266 -24.41 -8.87 7.02
C ARG A 266 -25.25 -9.54 5.93
N PRO A 267 -26.44 -10.09 6.27
CA PRO A 267 -27.40 -10.57 5.28
C PRO A 267 -27.73 -9.50 4.23
N LYS A 268 -27.82 -9.88 2.96
CA LYS A 268 -27.96 -8.95 1.81
C LYS A 268 -29.17 -8.01 1.90
N ASN A 269 -30.26 -8.44 2.54
CA ASN A 269 -31.46 -7.64 2.76
C ASN A 269 -31.27 -6.50 3.78
N THR A 270 -30.16 -6.49 4.51
CA THR A 270 -29.81 -5.43 5.48
C THR A 270 -28.77 -4.45 4.96
N TRP A 271 -28.29 -4.63 3.73
CA TRP A 271 -27.30 -3.74 3.14
C TRP A 271 -27.92 -2.39 2.85
N GLN A 272 -27.19 -1.33 3.18
CA GLN A 272 -27.57 0.02 2.79
C GLN A 272 -27.49 0.15 1.27
N GLN A 273 -28.51 0.77 0.68
CA GLN A 273 -28.54 1.09 -0.74
C GLN A 273 -28.15 2.55 -0.92
N PHE A 274 -27.30 2.81 -1.91
CA PHE A 274 -26.84 4.14 -2.27
C PHE A 274 -27.23 4.36 -3.73
N GLY A 275 -28.40 4.97 -3.93
CA GLY A 275 -28.95 5.30 -5.22
C GLY A 275 -28.69 6.77 -5.58
N GLU A 276 -29.56 7.31 -6.43
CA GLU A 276 -29.48 8.70 -6.88
C GLU A 276 -29.56 9.75 -5.75
N PRO A 277 -30.46 9.63 -4.74
CA PRO A 277 -30.52 10.61 -3.66
C PRO A 277 -29.21 10.69 -2.87
N GLU A 278 -28.62 9.55 -2.52
CA GLU A 278 -27.36 9.49 -1.78
C GLU A 278 -26.20 10.00 -2.64
N PHE A 279 -26.19 9.69 -3.94
CA PHE A 279 -25.18 10.19 -4.87
C PHE A 279 -25.23 11.71 -5.00
N GLN A 280 -26.42 12.30 -5.18
CA GLN A 280 -26.59 13.75 -5.26
C GLN A 280 -26.21 14.43 -3.93
N ALA A 281 -26.54 13.81 -2.79
CA ALA A 281 -26.11 14.30 -1.49
C ALA A 281 -24.58 14.27 -1.37
N ALA A 282 -23.93 13.19 -1.82
CA ALA A 282 -22.48 13.08 -1.84
C ALA A 282 -21.83 14.19 -2.67
N LEU A 283 -22.29 14.43 -3.90
CA LEU A 283 -21.73 15.49 -4.76
C LEU A 283 -21.77 16.87 -4.09
N LYS A 284 -22.79 17.16 -3.27
CA LYS A 284 -22.88 18.42 -2.50
C LYS A 284 -21.88 18.53 -1.35
N THR A 285 -21.32 17.42 -0.89
CA THR A 285 -20.26 17.41 0.14
C THR A 285 -18.86 17.67 -0.42
N TYR A 286 -18.71 17.61 -1.74
CA TYR A 286 -17.46 17.93 -2.40
C TYR A 286 -17.07 19.38 -2.09
N SER A 287 -15.88 19.55 -1.52
CA SER A 287 -15.35 20.85 -1.08
C SER A 287 -13.88 21.04 -1.46
N GLU A 288 -13.31 20.07 -2.18
CA GLU A 288 -11.91 20.08 -2.58
C GLU A 288 -11.71 20.96 -3.84
N GLN A 289 -10.46 21.31 -4.14
CA GLN A 289 -10.11 22.16 -5.29
C GLN A 289 -9.43 21.34 -6.40
N TYR A 290 -10.02 20.20 -6.77
CA TYR A 290 -9.55 19.39 -7.89
C TYR A 290 -9.85 20.05 -9.23
N LEU A 291 -8.97 19.77 -10.19
CA LEU A 291 -9.10 20.26 -11.55
C LEU A 291 -10.19 19.51 -12.32
N LEU A 292 -10.23 18.18 -12.16
CA LEU A 292 -11.23 17.30 -12.76
C LEU A 292 -11.78 16.36 -11.69
N PRO A 293 -12.61 16.87 -10.76
CA PRO A 293 -13.17 16.06 -9.69
C PRO A 293 -14.08 14.96 -10.22
N ILE A 294 -13.87 13.76 -9.70
CA ILE A 294 -14.73 12.60 -9.92
C ILE A 294 -15.06 11.93 -8.58
N CYS A 295 -16.30 11.46 -8.46
CA CYS A 295 -16.73 10.63 -7.34
C CYS A 295 -16.53 9.16 -7.72
N LEU A 296 -15.63 8.48 -7.01
CA LEU A 296 -15.33 7.06 -7.24
C LEU A 296 -16.17 6.14 -6.34
N GLY A 297 -17.16 6.65 -5.62
CA GLY A 297 -18.01 5.83 -4.75
C GLY A 297 -17.93 6.25 -3.29
N PHE A 298 -17.98 5.28 -2.40
CA PHE A 298 -17.94 5.48 -0.95
C PHE A 298 -17.24 4.33 -0.23
N ASN A 299 -16.64 4.63 0.92
CA ASN A 299 -15.91 3.66 1.71
C ASN A 299 -16.84 2.74 2.54
N GLU A 300 -16.25 1.85 3.33
CA GLU A 300 -16.98 0.88 4.15
C GLU A 300 -17.91 1.53 5.20
N LEU A 301 -17.65 2.81 5.52
CA LEU A 301 -18.43 3.61 6.47
C LEU A 301 -19.51 4.48 5.79
N GLY A 302 -19.63 4.42 4.46
CA GLY A 302 -20.59 5.22 3.70
C GLY A 302 -20.13 6.65 3.43
N LYS A 303 -18.86 6.98 3.66
CA LYS A 303 -18.31 8.31 3.32
C LYS A 303 -17.94 8.34 1.84
N PRO A 304 -18.35 9.39 1.09
CA PRO A 304 -18.01 9.50 -0.31
C PRO A 304 -16.50 9.65 -0.50
N PHE A 305 -15.99 9.10 -1.59
CA PHE A 305 -14.59 9.20 -1.98
C PHE A 305 -14.48 9.96 -3.31
N PHE A 306 -13.79 11.10 -3.26
CA PHE A 306 -13.50 11.94 -4.41
C PHE A 306 -12.03 11.83 -4.80
N ALA A 307 -11.75 12.01 -6.08
CA ALA A 307 -10.39 12.06 -6.62
C ALA A 307 -10.29 13.04 -7.78
N ASP A 308 -9.08 13.51 -8.07
CA ASP A 308 -8.80 14.34 -9.24
C ASP A 308 -8.31 13.47 -10.41
N LEU A 309 -9.06 13.46 -11.51
CA LEU A 309 -8.64 12.77 -12.73
C LEU A 309 -7.37 13.40 -13.34
N ALA A 310 -7.08 14.69 -13.09
CA ALA A 310 -5.89 15.34 -13.62
C ALA A 310 -4.58 14.78 -13.04
N ILE A 311 -4.63 14.30 -11.79
CA ILE A 311 -3.51 13.67 -11.09
C ILE A 311 -3.28 12.24 -11.60
N ALA A 312 -4.36 11.56 -11.97
CA ALA A 312 -4.39 10.21 -12.53
C ALA A 312 -4.79 10.26 -14.02
N PRO A 313 -3.93 10.78 -14.90
CA PRO A 313 -4.34 11.31 -16.19
C PRO A 313 -5.00 10.27 -17.11
N HIS A 314 -4.63 9.00 -16.94
CA HIS A 314 -5.25 7.90 -17.64
C HIS A 314 -5.60 6.80 -16.64
N VAL A 315 -6.87 6.38 -16.66
CA VAL A 315 -7.42 5.40 -15.73
C VAL A 315 -7.90 4.19 -16.52
N MET A 316 -7.55 3.00 -16.04
CA MET A 316 -8.07 1.73 -16.54
C MET A 316 -9.17 1.20 -15.61
N ILE A 317 -10.32 0.82 -16.17
CA ILE A 317 -11.45 0.25 -15.41
C ILE A 317 -11.81 -1.12 -15.98
N GLY A 318 -11.61 -2.17 -15.19
CA GLY A 318 -11.92 -3.55 -15.60
C GLY A 318 -12.97 -4.21 -14.71
N GLY A 319 -13.78 -5.11 -15.27
CA GLY A 319 -14.71 -5.92 -14.48
C GLY A 319 -15.56 -6.86 -15.33
N ALA A 320 -15.90 -8.05 -14.84
CA ALA A 320 -16.71 -9.00 -15.59
C ALA A 320 -18.14 -8.46 -15.85
N THR A 321 -18.84 -9.01 -16.85
CA THR A 321 -20.25 -8.70 -17.10
C THR A 321 -21.09 -8.90 -15.84
N GLY A 322 -21.98 -7.95 -15.53
CA GLY A 322 -22.81 -7.97 -14.31
C GLY A 322 -22.09 -7.57 -13.02
N SER A 323 -20.80 -7.19 -13.07
CA SER A 323 -20.06 -6.65 -11.91
C SER A 323 -20.56 -5.28 -11.45
N GLY A 324 -21.18 -4.52 -12.36
CA GLY A 324 -21.58 -3.13 -12.17
C GLY A 324 -20.71 -2.12 -12.92
N LYS A 325 -19.82 -2.55 -13.84
CA LYS A 325 -18.88 -1.66 -14.55
C LYS A 325 -19.60 -0.49 -15.23
N SER A 326 -20.63 -0.73 -16.05
CA SER A 326 -21.34 0.35 -16.73
C SER A 326 -21.98 1.33 -15.76
N VAL A 327 -22.65 0.83 -14.71
CA VAL A 327 -23.24 1.67 -13.64
C VAL A 327 -22.16 2.54 -12.96
N PHE A 328 -21.01 1.95 -12.65
CA PHE A 328 -19.89 2.67 -12.05
C PHE A 328 -19.31 3.75 -12.98
N VAL A 329 -19.06 3.43 -14.25
CA VAL A 329 -18.54 4.41 -15.22
C VAL A 329 -19.56 5.55 -15.43
N ARG A 330 -20.87 5.23 -15.43
CA ARG A 330 -21.92 6.25 -15.45
C ARG A 330 -21.90 7.13 -14.21
N SER A 331 -21.72 6.58 -13.01
CA SER A 331 -21.60 7.42 -11.80
C SER A 331 -20.38 8.33 -11.86
N VAL A 332 -19.24 7.84 -12.37
CA VAL A 332 -18.04 8.66 -12.59
C VAL A 332 -18.34 9.79 -13.56
N LEU A 333 -18.95 9.49 -14.72
CA LEU A 333 -19.33 10.50 -15.72
C LEU A 333 -20.32 11.52 -15.16
N TYR A 334 -21.36 11.09 -14.46
CA TYR A 334 -22.30 12.01 -13.82
C TYR A 334 -21.61 12.96 -12.85
N SER A 335 -20.70 12.46 -12.02
CA SER A 335 -19.92 13.31 -11.12
C SER A 335 -19.04 14.30 -11.88
N LEU A 336 -18.38 13.84 -12.95
CA LEU A 336 -17.53 14.68 -13.79
C LEU A 336 -18.33 15.82 -14.43
N PHE A 337 -19.48 15.51 -15.04
CA PHE A 337 -20.36 16.52 -15.63
C PHE A 337 -20.92 17.48 -14.59
N ALA A 338 -21.42 16.97 -13.46
CA ALA A 338 -22.07 17.79 -12.43
C ALA A 338 -21.07 18.73 -11.72
N LEU A 339 -19.88 18.25 -11.39
CA LEU A 339 -18.88 19.01 -10.64
C LEU A 339 -18.07 19.97 -11.52
N ASN A 340 -18.19 19.88 -12.85
CA ASN A 340 -17.51 20.77 -13.81
C ASN A 340 -18.48 21.62 -14.65
N ALA A 341 -19.76 21.66 -14.27
CA ALA A 341 -20.82 22.32 -15.06
C ALA A 341 -20.63 23.83 -15.21
N GLU A 342 -20.03 24.51 -14.22
CA GLU A 342 -20.01 25.97 -14.16
C GLU A 342 -18.81 26.63 -14.87
N HIS A 343 -17.84 25.85 -15.36
CA HIS A 343 -16.58 26.44 -15.80
C HIS A 343 -16.34 26.43 -17.31
N GLY A 344 -17.13 25.72 -18.13
CA GLY A 344 -16.85 25.59 -19.57
C GLY A 344 -15.44 25.04 -19.89
N LYS A 345 -14.73 24.56 -18.87
CA LYS A 345 -13.34 24.11 -18.89
C LYS A 345 -13.23 22.62 -19.21
N LEU A 346 -14.32 21.94 -19.52
CA LEU A 346 -14.35 20.50 -19.77
C LEU A 346 -15.17 20.20 -21.02
N GLU A 347 -14.67 19.29 -21.86
CA GLU A 347 -15.43 18.56 -22.86
C GLU A 347 -15.16 17.06 -22.77
N VAL A 348 -16.20 16.24 -22.92
CA VAL A 348 -16.12 14.78 -22.76
C VAL A 348 -16.48 14.09 -24.06
N ALA A 349 -15.62 13.21 -24.57
CA ALA A 349 -15.91 12.34 -25.71
C ALA A 349 -16.20 10.92 -25.20
N ILE A 350 -17.28 10.29 -25.67
CA ILE A 350 -17.68 8.95 -25.22
C ILE A 350 -17.77 8.02 -26.43
N ALA A 351 -16.94 6.98 -26.43
CA ALA A 351 -16.97 5.87 -27.36
C ALA A 351 -17.66 4.66 -26.71
N ASP A 352 -18.87 4.35 -27.20
CA ASP A 352 -19.70 3.22 -26.76
C ASP A 352 -20.15 2.41 -27.98
N GLY A 353 -19.27 1.53 -28.44
CA GLY A 353 -19.56 0.69 -29.60
C GLY A 353 -20.42 -0.55 -29.32
N LYS A 354 -20.91 -0.74 -28.07
CA LYS A 354 -21.52 -2.02 -27.68
C LYS A 354 -22.74 -1.93 -26.77
N SER A 355 -22.72 -1.11 -25.73
CA SER A 355 -23.63 -1.28 -24.60
C SER A 355 -24.85 -0.35 -24.63
N MET A 356 -24.85 0.70 -25.47
CA MET A 356 -25.87 1.77 -25.51
C MET A 356 -26.18 2.36 -24.13
N ASP A 357 -25.28 2.20 -23.17
CA ASP A 357 -25.49 2.53 -21.76
C ASP A 357 -25.34 4.05 -21.52
N PHE A 358 -24.73 4.77 -22.46
CA PHE A 358 -24.27 6.16 -22.29
C PHE A 358 -25.10 7.21 -23.04
N GLN A 359 -26.20 6.84 -23.71
CA GLN A 359 -27.08 7.80 -24.41
C GLN A 359 -27.66 8.88 -23.50
N VAL A 360 -27.82 8.58 -22.21
CA VAL A 360 -28.30 9.55 -21.20
C VAL A 360 -27.41 10.80 -21.08
N PHE A 361 -26.17 10.75 -21.57
CA PHE A 361 -25.24 11.89 -21.56
C PHE A 361 -25.39 12.84 -22.76
N GLU A 362 -26.19 12.51 -23.77
CA GLU A 362 -26.42 13.39 -24.95
C GLU A 362 -27.06 14.74 -24.59
N LYS A 363 -27.70 14.82 -23.42
CA LYS A 363 -28.26 16.06 -22.88
C LYS A 363 -27.22 17.10 -22.44
N TYR A 364 -25.96 16.69 -22.19
CA TYR A 364 -24.94 17.58 -21.63
C TYR A 364 -24.29 18.46 -22.70
N GLN A 365 -24.12 19.74 -22.37
CA GLN A 365 -23.61 20.72 -23.33
C GLN A 365 -22.11 20.59 -23.63
N ASN A 366 -21.39 20.04 -22.69
CA ASN A 366 -19.97 19.74 -22.76
C ASN A 366 -19.70 18.31 -23.27
N LEU A 367 -20.70 17.61 -23.84
CA LEU A 367 -20.44 16.41 -24.62
C LEU A 367 -19.82 16.79 -25.97
N TYR A 368 -18.66 16.22 -26.29
CA TYR A 368 -17.93 16.48 -27.52
C TYR A 368 -18.79 16.16 -28.74
N GLN A 369 -18.87 17.12 -29.66
CA GLN A 369 -19.74 17.06 -30.85
C GLN A 369 -21.22 16.73 -30.56
N ARG A 370 -21.67 16.84 -29.31
CA ARG A 370 -23.06 16.55 -28.87
C ARG A 370 -23.56 15.15 -29.28
N LYS A 371 -22.69 14.15 -29.37
CA LYS A 371 -23.07 12.77 -29.71
C LYS A 371 -22.21 11.73 -29.00
N ILE A 372 -22.75 10.51 -28.91
CA ILE A 372 -21.99 9.31 -28.54
C ILE A 372 -21.42 8.68 -29.81
N PHE A 373 -20.14 8.29 -29.79
CA PHE A 373 -19.48 7.65 -30.92
C PHE A 373 -19.67 6.14 -30.84
N VAL A 374 -20.31 5.54 -31.84
CA VAL A 374 -20.75 4.14 -31.79
C VAL A 374 -20.03 3.28 -32.82
N SER A 375 -19.92 3.75 -34.08
CA SER A 375 -19.29 2.94 -35.13
C SER A 375 -17.75 2.94 -35.00
N PRO A 376 -17.05 1.87 -35.44
CA PRO A 376 -15.59 1.86 -35.45
C PRO A 376 -14.97 3.03 -36.23
N GLU A 377 -15.57 3.43 -37.34
CA GLU A 377 -15.11 4.55 -38.17
C GLU A 377 -15.30 5.89 -37.45
N GLU A 378 -16.43 6.08 -36.76
CA GLU A 378 -16.67 7.26 -35.93
C GLU A 378 -15.67 7.36 -34.79
N ILE A 379 -15.39 6.24 -34.10
CA ILE A 379 -14.44 6.21 -32.99
C ILE A 379 -13.01 6.47 -33.49
N ALA A 380 -12.60 5.87 -34.61
CA ALA A 380 -11.30 6.11 -35.21
C ALA A 380 -11.12 7.60 -35.60
N THR A 381 -12.16 8.20 -36.20
CA THR A 381 -12.17 9.63 -36.53
C THR A 381 -12.02 10.49 -35.28
N MET A 382 -12.81 10.21 -34.25
CA MET A 382 -12.75 10.93 -32.97
C MET A 382 -11.37 10.84 -32.32
N LEU A 383 -10.74 9.66 -32.30
CA LEU A 383 -9.39 9.49 -31.74
C LEU A 383 -8.35 10.29 -32.52
N ASN A 384 -8.43 10.30 -33.85
CA ASN A 384 -7.53 11.06 -34.72
C ASN A 384 -7.71 12.58 -34.56
N GLU A 385 -8.94 13.06 -34.40
CA GLU A 385 -9.20 14.47 -34.07
C GLU A 385 -8.56 14.87 -32.74
N HIS A 386 -8.62 14.00 -31.72
CA HIS A 386 -7.98 14.27 -30.43
C HIS A 386 -6.45 14.18 -30.49
N LEU A 387 -5.87 13.39 -31.39
CA LEU A 387 -4.44 13.43 -31.66
C LEU A 387 -4.01 14.77 -32.28
N ALA A 388 -4.79 15.29 -33.23
CA ALA A 388 -4.55 16.60 -33.81
C ALA A 388 -4.68 17.70 -32.75
N ASP A 389 -5.75 17.68 -31.94
CA ASP A 389 -5.96 18.59 -30.80
C ASP A 389 -4.79 18.54 -29.81
N MET A 390 -4.26 17.35 -29.52
CA MET A 390 -3.07 17.18 -28.68
C MET A 390 -1.86 17.94 -29.25
N GLU A 391 -1.57 17.82 -30.55
CA GLU A 391 -0.45 18.51 -31.18
C GLU A 391 -0.64 20.02 -31.25
N GLU A 392 -1.87 20.49 -31.52
CA GLU A 392 -2.22 21.91 -31.48
C GLU A 392 -2.00 22.50 -30.07
N ARG A 393 -2.46 21.79 -29.03
CA ARG A 393 -2.24 22.18 -27.63
C ARG A 393 -0.76 22.22 -27.24
N LYS A 394 0.05 21.27 -27.72
CA LYS A 394 1.51 21.32 -27.53
C LYS A 394 2.12 22.56 -28.17
N SER A 395 1.69 22.89 -29.39
CA SER A 395 2.14 24.10 -30.09
C SER A 395 1.77 25.36 -29.32
N LEU A 396 0.54 25.43 -28.79
CA LEU A 396 0.06 26.53 -27.97
C LEU A 396 0.89 26.66 -26.68
N CYS A 397 1.14 25.57 -25.94
CA CYS A 397 1.99 25.61 -24.75
C CYS A 397 3.41 26.13 -25.07
N LYS A 398 4.00 25.68 -26.20
CA LYS A 398 5.31 26.16 -26.66
C LYS A 398 5.31 27.66 -26.97
N GLN A 399 4.26 28.17 -27.62
CA GLN A 399 4.13 29.58 -27.96
C GLN A 399 4.13 30.48 -26.71
N TYR A 400 3.53 30.01 -25.62
CA TYR A 400 3.48 30.70 -24.33
C TYR A 400 4.61 30.33 -23.37
N ALA A 401 5.58 29.52 -23.84
CA ALA A 401 6.71 29.03 -23.05
C ALA A 401 6.30 28.33 -21.73
N VAL A 402 5.19 27.58 -21.76
CA VAL A 402 4.70 26.79 -20.63
C VAL A 402 4.79 25.29 -20.90
N SER A 403 4.89 24.50 -19.82
CA SER A 403 5.02 23.04 -19.91
C SER A 403 3.66 22.33 -19.89
N HIS A 404 2.65 22.89 -19.22
CA HIS A 404 1.33 22.28 -19.07
C HIS A 404 0.22 23.21 -19.53
N LEU A 405 -0.88 22.63 -20.03
CA LEU A 405 -2.08 23.36 -20.40
C LEU A 405 -2.65 24.17 -19.21
N SER A 406 -2.52 23.64 -18.00
CA SER A 406 -2.91 24.31 -16.75
C SER A 406 -2.19 25.64 -16.52
N ASP A 407 -1.03 25.85 -17.12
CA ASP A 407 -0.20 27.03 -16.89
C ASP A 407 -0.56 28.17 -17.88
N LEU A 408 -1.35 27.87 -18.91
CA LEU A 408 -1.86 28.89 -19.84
C LEU A 408 -2.84 29.83 -19.14
N PRO A 409 -2.93 31.11 -19.53
CA PRO A 409 -3.98 32.00 -19.06
C PRO A 409 -5.39 31.47 -19.35
N ASP A 410 -6.31 31.62 -18.40
CA ASP A 410 -7.70 31.10 -18.48
C ASP A 410 -8.46 31.55 -19.74
N ASN A 411 -8.19 32.75 -20.25
CA ASN A 411 -8.85 33.31 -21.44
C ASN A 411 -8.36 32.71 -22.78
N ILE A 412 -7.23 32.00 -22.76
CA ILE A 412 -6.62 31.37 -23.93
C ILE A 412 -6.65 29.84 -23.81
N ARG A 413 -6.77 29.31 -22.59
CA ARG A 413 -6.74 27.88 -22.31
C ARG A 413 -7.95 27.17 -22.95
N PRO A 414 -7.73 26.20 -23.84
CA PRO A 414 -8.80 25.32 -24.33
C PRO A 414 -9.42 24.49 -23.18
N PRO A 415 -10.68 24.02 -23.34
CA PRO A 415 -11.28 23.08 -22.39
C PRO A 415 -10.44 21.81 -22.26
N TYR A 416 -10.32 21.28 -21.04
CA TYR A 416 -9.80 19.95 -20.78
C TYR A 416 -10.65 18.89 -21.50
N ARG A 417 -10.02 17.84 -22.01
CA ARG A 417 -10.70 16.73 -22.69
C ARG A 417 -10.69 15.50 -21.81
N VAL A 418 -11.83 14.83 -21.69
CA VAL A 418 -11.90 13.47 -21.13
C VAL A 418 -12.47 12.54 -22.18
N ILE A 419 -11.67 11.58 -22.62
CA ILE A 419 -12.07 10.56 -23.60
C ILE A 419 -12.41 9.28 -22.84
N VAL A 420 -13.64 8.81 -22.96
CA VAL A 420 -14.11 7.57 -22.35
C VAL A 420 -14.30 6.52 -23.42
N VAL A 421 -13.68 5.36 -23.22
CA VAL A 421 -13.84 4.18 -24.07
C VAL A 421 -14.48 3.07 -23.24
N ASP A 422 -15.73 2.70 -23.51
CA ASP A 422 -16.47 1.73 -22.69
C ASP A 422 -15.89 0.30 -22.77
N GLU A 423 -15.40 -0.11 -23.94
CA GLU A 423 -14.88 -1.45 -24.18
C GLU A 423 -13.67 -1.43 -25.12
N LEU A 424 -12.47 -1.51 -24.55
CA LEU A 424 -11.23 -1.62 -25.31
C LEU A 424 -11.17 -2.86 -26.22
N ALA A 425 -11.76 -3.98 -25.79
CA ALA A 425 -11.77 -5.20 -26.61
C ALA A 425 -12.56 -5.00 -27.92
N TYR A 426 -13.62 -4.19 -27.89
CA TYR A 426 -14.42 -3.86 -29.07
C TYR A 426 -13.58 -3.09 -30.10
N LEU A 427 -12.77 -2.12 -29.64
CA LEU A 427 -11.88 -1.38 -30.54
C LEU A 427 -10.87 -2.32 -31.19
N LYS A 428 -10.20 -3.17 -30.41
CA LYS A 428 -9.23 -4.13 -30.94
C LYS A 428 -9.82 -5.10 -31.95
N GLU A 429 -11.03 -5.58 -31.71
CA GLU A 429 -11.72 -6.49 -32.63
C GLU A 429 -12.06 -5.83 -33.97
N HIS A 430 -12.25 -4.50 -34.00
CA HIS A 430 -12.64 -3.75 -35.19
C HIS A 430 -11.50 -2.89 -35.78
N ASP A 431 -10.32 -2.90 -35.16
CA ASP A 431 -9.15 -2.14 -35.59
C ASP A 431 -8.39 -2.89 -36.70
N LYS A 432 -8.89 -2.79 -37.93
CA LYS A 432 -8.35 -3.52 -39.09
C LYS A 432 -6.88 -3.21 -39.38
N ASN A 433 -6.44 -1.98 -39.10
CA ASN A 433 -5.11 -1.47 -39.46
C ASN A 433 -4.23 -1.16 -38.23
N GLY A 434 -4.74 -1.32 -37.00
CA GLY A 434 -4.03 -0.92 -35.77
C GLY A 434 -4.03 0.61 -35.53
N GLU A 435 -4.86 1.36 -36.25
CA GLU A 435 -4.92 2.82 -36.20
C GLU A 435 -5.50 3.31 -34.86
N MET A 436 -6.57 2.67 -34.37
CA MET A 436 -7.19 3.05 -33.10
C MET A 436 -6.29 2.71 -31.91
N GLU A 437 -5.64 1.55 -31.91
CA GLU A 437 -4.69 1.16 -30.87
C GLU A 437 -3.47 2.11 -30.87
N SER A 438 -2.94 2.44 -32.04
CA SER A 438 -1.85 3.43 -32.17
C SER A 438 -2.25 4.79 -31.60
N ALA A 439 -3.45 5.27 -31.89
CA ALA A 439 -3.93 6.55 -31.37
C ALA A 439 -4.06 6.55 -29.84
N LEU A 440 -4.64 5.50 -29.25
CA LEU A 440 -4.75 5.36 -27.79
C LEU A 440 -3.37 5.30 -27.13
N VAL A 441 -2.42 4.57 -27.73
CA VAL A 441 -1.04 4.50 -27.22
C VAL A 441 -0.37 5.87 -27.23
N GLN A 442 -0.49 6.63 -28.33
CA GLN A 442 0.09 7.97 -28.44
C GLN A 442 -0.56 8.96 -27.47
N LEU A 443 -1.89 8.96 -27.37
CA LEU A 443 -2.63 9.79 -26.41
C LEU A 443 -2.18 9.46 -24.99
N THR A 444 -2.25 8.20 -24.56
CA THR A 444 -1.85 7.83 -23.18
C THR A 444 -0.39 8.14 -22.86
N ALA A 445 0.50 8.18 -23.85
CA ALA A 445 1.91 8.50 -23.64
C ALA A 445 2.17 10.01 -23.49
N GLN A 446 1.41 10.88 -24.16
CA GLN A 446 1.82 12.28 -24.37
C GLN A 446 0.75 13.32 -23.99
N ALA A 447 -0.50 12.90 -23.75
CA ALA A 447 -1.65 13.77 -23.58
C ALA A 447 -1.75 14.47 -22.20
N ARG A 448 -1.07 13.94 -21.17
CA ARG A 448 -1.16 14.49 -19.80
C ARG A 448 -0.89 15.99 -19.75
N ALA A 449 0.21 16.43 -20.37
CA ALA A 449 0.61 17.84 -20.33
C ALA A 449 -0.32 18.74 -21.16
N THR A 450 -1.05 18.17 -22.13
CA THR A 450 -1.99 18.89 -22.99
C THR A 450 -3.40 18.92 -22.42
N GLY A 451 -3.63 18.41 -21.20
CA GLY A 451 -4.95 18.42 -20.57
C GLY A 451 -5.97 17.51 -21.26
N ILE A 452 -5.51 16.44 -21.90
CA ILE A 452 -6.35 15.38 -22.47
C ILE A 452 -6.17 14.13 -21.60
N TYR A 453 -7.28 13.59 -21.10
CA TYR A 453 -7.33 12.50 -20.12
C TYR A 453 -8.16 11.34 -20.67
N LEU A 454 -7.85 10.11 -20.25
CA LEU A 454 -8.49 8.91 -20.79
C LEU A 454 -9.06 8.03 -19.68
N ILE A 455 -10.30 7.60 -19.86
CA ILE A 455 -10.94 6.55 -19.05
C ILE A 455 -11.17 5.36 -19.97
N LEU A 456 -10.32 4.34 -19.82
CA LEU A 456 -10.33 3.15 -20.67
C LEU A 456 -10.98 2.01 -19.90
N CYS A 457 -12.03 1.43 -20.45
CA CYS A 457 -12.80 0.40 -19.78
C CYS A 457 -12.76 -0.92 -20.55
N THR A 458 -12.91 -2.04 -19.84
CA THR A 458 -13.10 -3.36 -20.47
C THR A 458 -13.87 -4.33 -19.60
N GLN A 459 -14.72 -5.16 -20.23
CA GLN A 459 -15.34 -6.33 -19.59
C GLN A 459 -14.57 -7.62 -19.81
N ARG A 460 -13.58 -7.60 -20.71
CA ARG A 460 -12.70 -8.73 -21.03
C ARG A 460 -11.29 -8.41 -20.58
N PRO A 461 -11.00 -8.47 -19.26
CA PRO A 461 -9.66 -8.24 -18.73
C PRO A 461 -8.76 -9.45 -19.05
N ASP A 462 -8.39 -9.56 -20.32
CA ASP A 462 -7.46 -10.56 -20.82
C ASP A 462 -6.09 -9.91 -21.14
N SER A 463 -5.09 -10.79 -21.25
CA SER A 463 -3.73 -10.32 -21.48
C SER A 463 -3.55 -9.60 -22.81
N ASN A 464 -4.39 -9.82 -23.83
CA ASN A 464 -4.29 -9.23 -25.17
C ASN A 464 -4.92 -7.84 -25.23
N THR A 465 -6.03 -7.64 -24.52
CA THR A 465 -6.71 -6.36 -24.41
C THR A 465 -5.78 -5.32 -23.75
N PHE A 466 -4.99 -5.75 -22.76
CA PHE A 466 -4.13 -4.88 -21.96
C PHE A 466 -2.64 -5.28 -22.02
N LYS A 467 -1.93 -4.85 -23.08
CA LYS A 467 -0.48 -5.06 -23.26
C LYS A 467 0.30 -3.77 -23.41
N GLY A 468 1.61 -3.89 -23.19
CA GLY A 468 2.61 -2.92 -23.65
C GLY A 468 2.40 -1.53 -23.07
N GLN A 469 2.46 -0.52 -23.96
CA GLN A 469 2.47 0.88 -23.56
C GLN A 469 1.16 1.34 -22.91
N LEU A 470 -0.01 0.82 -23.34
CA LEU A 470 -1.28 1.15 -22.69
C LEU A 470 -1.24 0.81 -21.20
N ARG A 471 -0.68 -0.36 -20.84
CA ARG A 471 -0.56 -0.78 -19.44
C ARG A 471 0.39 0.10 -18.64
N THR A 472 1.53 0.47 -19.22
CA THR A 472 2.53 1.33 -18.58
C THR A 472 2.00 2.75 -18.37
N ASN A 473 1.21 3.25 -19.31
CA ASN A 473 0.73 4.63 -19.32
C ASN A 473 -0.57 4.85 -18.52
N THR A 474 -1.22 3.78 -18.04
CA THR A 474 -2.39 3.86 -17.14
C THR A 474 -2.05 3.28 -15.75
N PRO A 475 -1.31 4.01 -14.90
CA PRO A 475 -0.92 3.53 -13.58
C PRO A 475 -2.09 3.45 -12.60
N SER A 476 -3.08 4.35 -12.75
CA SER A 476 -4.31 4.32 -11.97
C SER A 476 -5.29 3.30 -12.54
N ARG A 477 -5.76 2.39 -11.67
CA ARG A 477 -6.54 1.20 -12.04
C ARG A 477 -7.68 0.99 -11.08
N ILE A 478 -8.82 0.61 -11.65
CA ILE A 478 -10.04 0.28 -10.92
C ILE A 478 -10.48 -1.10 -11.39
N ALA A 479 -10.59 -2.05 -10.46
CA ALA A 479 -11.15 -3.36 -10.76
C ALA A 479 -12.44 -3.57 -10.00
N LEU A 480 -13.53 -3.71 -10.75
CA LEU A 480 -14.75 -4.30 -10.24
C LEU A 480 -14.60 -5.83 -10.20
N LYS A 481 -15.64 -6.51 -9.72
CA LYS A 481 -15.66 -7.97 -9.62
C LYS A 481 -15.26 -8.65 -10.93
N VAL A 482 -14.30 -9.56 -10.85
CA VAL A 482 -13.87 -10.46 -11.94
C VAL A 482 -14.11 -11.92 -11.58
N GLY A 483 -13.98 -12.82 -12.56
CA GLY A 483 -14.18 -14.26 -12.35
C GLY A 483 -12.96 -14.95 -11.77
N LYS A 484 -11.74 -14.48 -12.08
CA LYS A 484 -10.49 -15.18 -11.75
C LYS A 484 -9.39 -14.25 -11.22
N ASN A 485 -8.49 -14.80 -10.41
CA ASN A 485 -7.31 -14.09 -9.89
C ASN A 485 -6.41 -13.56 -11.02
N THR A 486 -6.35 -14.27 -12.16
CA THR A 486 -5.57 -13.85 -13.33
C THR A 486 -6.11 -12.56 -13.92
N GLU A 487 -7.42 -12.40 -13.99
CA GLU A 487 -8.10 -11.18 -14.46
C GLU A 487 -7.85 -10.02 -13.50
N SER A 488 -7.88 -10.27 -12.18
CA SER A 488 -7.52 -9.27 -11.17
C SER A 488 -6.10 -8.75 -11.36
N ARG A 489 -5.14 -9.66 -11.58
CA ARG A 489 -3.73 -9.29 -11.82
C ARG A 489 -3.53 -8.53 -13.13
N ILE A 490 -4.33 -8.83 -14.16
CA ILE A 490 -4.28 -8.09 -15.41
C ILE A 490 -4.68 -6.63 -15.18
N ILE A 491 -5.70 -6.38 -14.35
CA ILE A 491 -6.19 -5.01 -14.10
C ILE A 491 -5.33 -4.28 -13.06
N LEU A 492 -5.06 -4.86 -11.88
CA LEU A 492 -4.49 -4.17 -10.72
C LEU A 492 -2.99 -4.44 -10.47
N ASP A 493 -2.42 -5.43 -11.17
CA ASP A 493 -1.14 -6.09 -10.82
C ASP A 493 -1.19 -6.91 -9.51
N GLU A 494 -2.37 -7.10 -8.93
CA GLU A 494 -2.57 -7.85 -7.69
C GLU A 494 -3.89 -8.64 -7.71
N THR A 495 -4.03 -9.55 -6.77
CA THR A 495 -5.26 -10.35 -6.59
C THR A 495 -6.21 -9.67 -5.62
N GLY A 496 -7.51 -9.93 -5.74
CA GLY A 496 -8.50 -9.44 -4.79
C GLY A 496 -9.84 -9.12 -5.45
N ALA A 497 -9.82 -8.68 -6.71
CA ALA A 497 -11.04 -8.32 -7.43
C ALA A 497 -11.97 -9.53 -7.64
N GLU A 498 -11.43 -10.75 -7.69
CA GLU A 498 -12.23 -11.98 -7.77
C GLU A 498 -13.07 -12.26 -6.50
N LYS A 499 -12.67 -11.65 -5.37
CA LYS A 499 -13.30 -11.85 -4.06
C LYS A 499 -14.41 -10.84 -3.80
N LEU A 500 -14.54 -9.82 -4.64
CA LEU A 500 -15.57 -8.79 -4.51
C LEU A 500 -16.97 -9.39 -4.57
N SER A 501 -17.90 -8.82 -3.82
CA SER A 501 -19.29 -9.30 -3.81
C SER A 501 -20.02 -8.94 -5.10
N GLY A 502 -19.52 -7.95 -5.86
CA GLY A 502 -20.13 -7.38 -7.07
C GLY A 502 -21.04 -6.21 -6.74
N ARG A 503 -21.94 -5.84 -7.66
CA ARG A 503 -22.89 -4.72 -7.47
C ARG A 503 -22.18 -3.41 -7.12
N GLY A 504 -21.22 -3.02 -7.96
CA GLY A 504 -20.46 -1.78 -7.79
C GLY A 504 -19.30 -1.85 -6.79
N ASP A 505 -19.09 -2.97 -6.11
CA ASP A 505 -17.87 -3.19 -5.32
C ASP A 505 -16.64 -3.15 -6.23
N HIS A 506 -15.63 -2.39 -5.81
CA HIS A 506 -14.41 -2.25 -6.58
C HIS A 506 -13.19 -1.99 -5.71
N LEU A 507 -12.04 -2.32 -6.27
CA LEU A 507 -10.72 -2.00 -5.75
C LEU A 507 -10.14 -0.84 -6.55
N LEU A 508 -9.61 0.16 -5.84
CA LEU A 508 -9.04 1.38 -6.38
C LEU A 508 -7.55 1.40 -6.09
N LYS A 509 -6.73 1.32 -7.14
CA LYS A 509 -5.29 1.60 -7.11
C LYS A 509 -5.06 2.94 -7.79
N TRP A 510 -4.89 3.99 -6.99
CA TRP A 510 -4.75 5.36 -7.48
C TRP A 510 -3.32 5.87 -7.29
N THR A 511 -2.82 6.71 -8.21
CA THR A 511 -1.40 7.10 -8.24
C THR A 511 -0.89 7.76 -6.95
N GLU A 512 -1.74 8.42 -6.18
CA GLU A 512 -1.36 9.07 -4.90
C GLU A 512 -1.56 8.21 -3.66
N LEU A 513 -2.15 7.02 -3.81
CA LEU A 513 -2.47 6.16 -2.68
C LEU A 513 -1.38 5.11 -2.50
N PRO A 514 -0.88 4.91 -1.26
CA PRO A 514 0.17 3.93 -1.00
C PRO A 514 -0.33 2.49 -1.10
N GLU A 515 -1.63 2.27 -0.89
CA GLU A 515 -2.27 0.96 -0.89
C GLU A 515 -3.59 1.00 -1.68
N THR A 516 -3.96 -0.16 -2.24
CA THR A 516 -5.23 -0.33 -2.89
C THR A 516 -6.38 -0.21 -1.89
N MET A 517 -7.35 0.63 -2.21
CA MET A 517 -8.54 0.82 -1.38
C MET A 517 -9.71 0.00 -1.88
N PHE A 518 -10.59 -0.39 -0.96
CA PHE A 518 -11.87 -1.01 -1.26
C PHE A 518 -12.98 0.03 -1.13
N LEU A 519 -13.80 0.14 -2.17
CA LEU A 519 -14.90 1.08 -2.25
C LEU A 519 -16.16 0.40 -2.80
N HIS A 520 -17.30 1.03 -2.53
CA HIS A 520 -18.60 0.67 -3.07
C HIS A 520 -19.03 1.73 -4.09
N GLY A 521 -19.59 1.30 -5.21
CA GLY A 521 -20.19 2.18 -6.22
C GLY A 521 -21.64 2.56 -5.90
N TYR A 522 -22.06 3.72 -6.41
CA TYR A 522 -23.46 4.15 -6.41
C TYR A 522 -24.24 3.40 -7.50
N ASN A 523 -25.56 3.30 -7.32
CA ASN A 523 -26.48 2.76 -8.32
C ASN A 523 -27.26 3.90 -8.99
N VAL A 524 -26.65 4.54 -9.98
CA VAL A 524 -27.16 5.72 -10.69
C VAL A 524 -27.03 5.63 -12.20
#